data_AF-A0A6A4HQB3-F1
#
_entry.id   AF-A0A6A4HQB3-F1
#
_cell.length_a   1.000
_cell.length_b   1.000
_cell.length_c   1.000
_cell.angle_alpha   90.00
_cell.angle_beta   90.00
_cell.angle_gamma   90.00
#
_symmetry.space_group_name_H-M   'P 1'
#
loop_
_entity.id
_entity.type
_entity.pdbx_description
1 polymer ?
#
loop_
_entity_poly.entity_id
_entity_poly.type
_entity_poly.pdbx_seq_one_letter_code
_entity_poly.pdbx_strand_id
1 'polypeptide(L)'
;MDCVALVRNEKQCNSWISSGDAFTALVWGAITRARHAIPNRVELYNDSYNHAGMELLLLAANGREQMGLGPSEPGEASRYFGNAVLALAVYAARTDLLEASVEATSRVAFTIRKTLQDGRTPEALAARVAFIEGQAEEVHSLERIVLEGNCMTTI
;
A
#
# COMPACT_ATOMS: atom_id res chain seq x y z
N MET A 1 -32.44 -13.57 -22.27
CA MET A 1 -31.63 -12.36 -22.07
C MET A 1 -30.29 -12.82 -21.53
N ASP A 2 -29.25 -12.66 -22.34
CA ASP A 2 -27.91 -13.18 -22.07
C ASP A 2 -27.13 -12.15 -21.25
N CYS A 3 -26.80 -12.48 -20.01
CA CYS A 3 -26.11 -11.59 -19.07
C CYS A 3 -24.73 -11.15 -19.58
N VAL A 4 -24.17 -11.86 -20.57
CA VAL A 4 -22.87 -11.56 -21.18
C VAL A 4 -22.95 -10.39 -22.17
N ALA A 5 -24.14 -10.13 -22.75
CA ALA A 5 -24.31 -9.10 -23.77
C ALA A 5 -24.35 -7.67 -23.21
N LEU A 6 -24.69 -7.50 -21.92
CA LEU A 6 -24.70 -6.20 -21.23
C LEU A 6 -23.30 -5.64 -20.93
N VAL A 7 -22.26 -6.47 -21.01
CA VAL A 7 -20.87 -6.07 -20.68
C VAL A 7 -20.19 -5.32 -21.84
N ARG A 8 -20.73 -5.39 -23.07
CA ARG A 8 -20.00 -4.95 -24.28
C ARG A 8 -20.31 -3.54 -24.78
N ASN A 9 -21.27 -2.82 -24.22
CA ASN A 9 -21.75 -1.57 -24.84
C ASN A 9 -22.04 -0.39 -23.92
N GLU A 10 -21.48 -0.39 -22.71
CA GLU A 10 -21.41 0.82 -21.89
C GLU A 10 -19.96 1.27 -21.85
N LYS A 11 -19.72 2.59 -21.95
CA LYS A 11 -18.41 3.21 -21.67
C LYS A 11 -17.83 2.53 -20.43
N GLN A 12 -16.79 1.73 -20.63
CA GLN A 12 -16.30 0.77 -19.65
C GLN A 12 -16.10 1.48 -18.31
N CYS A 13 -16.97 1.19 -17.34
CA CYS A 13 -16.80 1.65 -15.98
C CYS A 13 -15.57 0.90 -15.44
N ASN A 14 -14.38 1.48 -15.63
CA ASN A 14 -13.09 0.86 -15.34
C ASN A 14 -12.83 0.61 -13.84
N SER A 15 -13.84 0.73 -12.98
CA SER A 15 -13.74 0.52 -11.54
C SER A 15 -14.26 -0.86 -11.14
N TRP A 16 -13.43 -1.88 -11.28
CA TRP A 16 -13.68 -3.19 -10.66
C TRP A 16 -12.87 -3.34 -9.37
N ILE A 17 -13.44 -4.00 -8.37
CA ILE A 17 -12.74 -4.42 -7.15
C ILE A 17 -12.63 -5.94 -7.13
N SER A 18 -11.57 -6.48 -6.53
CA SER A 18 -11.44 -7.91 -6.28
C SER A 18 -12.11 -8.29 -4.96
N SER A 19 -12.35 -9.59 -4.77
CA SER A 19 -12.72 -10.14 -3.48
C SER A 19 -11.70 -9.81 -2.39
N GLY A 20 -10.41 -9.70 -2.74
CA GLY A 20 -9.35 -9.26 -1.83
C GLY A 20 -9.57 -7.83 -1.35
N ASP A 21 -9.82 -6.89 -2.27
CA ASP A 21 -10.07 -5.49 -1.93
C ASP A 21 -11.31 -5.33 -1.04
N ALA A 22 -12.39 -6.03 -1.39
CA ALA A 22 -13.64 -6.01 -0.62
C ALA A 22 -13.45 -6.59 0.78
N PHE A 23 -12.79 -7.74 0.90
CA PHE A 23 -12.52 -8.38 2.18
C PHE A 23 -11.60 -7.51 3.06
N THR A 24 -10.53 -6.97 2.48
CA THR A 24 -9.63 -6.05 3.19
C THR A 24 -10.37 -4.82 3.69
N ALA A 25 -11.24 -4.21 2.88
CA ALA A 25 -12.05 -3.06 3.30
C ALA A 25 -12.97 -3.41 4.48
N LEU A 26 -13.65 -4.56 4.42
CA LEU A 26 -14.54 -5.05 5.48
C LEU A 26 -13.78 -5.24 6.79
N VAL A 27 -12.63 -5.93 6.75
CA VAL A 27 -11.80 -6.21 7.93
C VAL A 27 -11.24 -4.91 8.51
N TRP A 28 -10.75 -4.01 7.66
CA TRP A 28 -10.21 -2.72 8.09
C TRP A 28 -11.27 -1.85 8.76
N GLY A 29 -12.47 -1.78 8.19
CA GLY A 29 -13.61 -1.11 8.82
C GLY A 29 -13.98 -1.74 10.17
N ALA A 30 -14.04 -3.07 10.25
CA ALA A 30 -14.34 -3.78 11.49
C ALA A 30 -13.30 -3.50 12.60
N ILE A 31 -12.01 -3.56 12.27
CA ILE A 31 -10.92 -3.21 13.19
C ILE A 31 -11.02 -1.74 13.64
N THR A 32 -11.35 -0.83 12.72
CA THR A 32 -11.46 0.60 13.03
C THR A 32 -12.62 0.87 13.99
N ARG A 33 -13.80 0.28 13.74
CA ARG A 33 -14.95 0.36 14.65
C ARG A 33 -14.65 -0.25 16.01
N ALA A 34 -14.01 -1.42 16.06
CA ALA A 34 -13.62 -2.05 17.31
C ALA A 34 -12.63 -1.19 18.12
N ARG A 35 -11.63 -0.58 17.46
CA ARG A 35 -10.70 0.37 18.08
C ARG A 35 -11.41 1.61 18.62
N HIS A 36 -12.43 2.10 17.93
CA HIS A 36 -13.18 3.29 18.32
C HIS A 36 -14.14 3.03 19.49
N ALA A 37 -14.61 1.80 19.65
CA ALA A 37 -15.52 1.40 20.73
C ALA A 37 -14.85 1.23 22.10
N ILE A 38 -13.51 1.31 22.20
CA ILE A 38 -12.76 1.15 23.45
C ILE A 38 -12.56 2.53 24.10
N PRO A 39 -13.27 2.86 25.19
CA PRO A 39 -13.03 4.11 25.92
C PRO A 39 -11.66 4.04 26.63
N ASN A 40 -10.92 5.14 26.62
CA ASN A 40 -9.58 5.31 27.24
C ASN A 40 -8.41 4.60 26.55
N ARG A 41 -8.32 4.71 25.23
CA ARG A 41 -7.05 4.38 24.56
C ARG A 41 -6.04 5.47 24.90
N VAL A 42 -5.13 5.18 25.83
CA VAL A 42 -3.89 5.97 25.99
C VAL A 42 -3.30 6.14 24.59
N GLU A 43 -3.14 7.38 24.17
CA GLU A 43 -2.70 7.84 22.84
C GLU A 43 -1.23 7.44 22.58
N LEU A 44 -0.93 6.14 22.61
CA LEU A 44 0.41 5.59 22.41
C LEU A 44 0.87 5.66 20.95
N TYR A 45 0.05 6.21 20.06
CA TYR A 45 0.37 6.42 18.65
C TYR A 45 -0.03 7.84 18.24
N ASN A 46 0.92 8.77 18.41
CA ASN A 46 1.01 10.11 17.83
C ASN A 46 -0.31 10.77 17.37
N ASP A 47 -0.76 11.75 18.15
CA ASP A 47 -1.84 12.71 17.85
C ASP A 47 -1.74 13.41 16.48
N SER A 48 -0.59 13.37 15.81
CA SER A 48 -0.44 14.02 14.49
C SER A 48 -1.25 13.36 13.38
N TYR A 49 -1.53 12.05 13.46
CA TYR A 49 -2.34 11.34 12.44
C TYR A 49 -3.82 11.21 12.82
N ASN A 50 -4.16 11.30 14.11
CA ASN A 50 -5.55 11.20 14.56
C ASN A 50 -6.39 12.44 14.19
N HIS A 51 -5.76 13.62 14.09
CA HIS A 51 -6.44 14.87 13.72
C HIS A 51 -6.84 14.97 12.24
N ALA A 52 -6.20 14.22 11.33
CA ALA A 52 -6.47 14.34 9.90
C ALA A 52 -7.79 13.68 9.44
N GLY A 53 -8.51 12.98 10.33
CA GLY A 53 -9.73 12.25 9.95
C GLY A 53 -9.49 11.07 9.00
N MET A 54 -8.23 10.63 8.87
CA MET A 54 -7.80 9.54 7.99
C MET A 54 -7.22 8.37 8.81
N GLU A 55 -7.35 7.16 8.30
CA GLU A 55 -6.63 5.98 8.77
C GLU A 55 -5.65 5.50 7.69
N LEU A 56 -4.55 4.89 8.12
CA LEU A 56 -3.53 4.29 7.26
C LEU A 56 -3.59 2.76 7.33
N LEU A 57 -3.56 2.11 6.17
CA LEU A 57 -3.34 0.68 6.01
C LEU A 57 -2.08 0.45 5.16
N LEU A 58 -1.15 -0.35 5.67
CA LEU A 58 -0.02 -0.84 4.88
C LEU A 58 -0.41 -2.15 4.18
N LEU A 59 -0.29 -2.17 2.86
CA LEU A 59 -0.56 -3.33 2.02
C LEU A 59 0.72 -3.85 1.41
N ALA A 60 0.91 -5.16 1.52
CA ALA A 60 1.92 -5.89 0.79
C ALA A 60 1.37 -6.27 -0.59
N ALA A 61 2.09 -5.90 -1.65
CA ALA A 61 1.77 -6.22 -3.02
C ALA A 61 2.93 -6.99 -3.66
N ASN A 62 2.62 -8.02 -4.47
CA ASN A 62 3.62 -8.71 -5.27
C ASN A 62 4.03 -7.81 -6.45
N GLY A 63 5.32 -7.42 -6.52
CA GLY A 63 5.87 -6.62 -7.62
C GLY A 63 6.60 -7.43 -8.70
N ARG A 64 6.63 -8.78 -8.59
CA ARG A 64 7.43 -9.64 -9.46
C ARG A 64 7.07 -9.50 -10.93
N GLU A 65 5.79 -9.55 -11.25
CA GLU A 65 5.30 -9.44 -12.64
C GLU A 65 5.76 -8.13 -13.28
N GLN A 66 5.63 -7.02 -12.55
CA GLN A 66 5.97 -5.68 -13.02
C GLN A 66 7.49 -5.49 -13.18
N MET A 67 8.30 -6.26 -12.45
CA MET A 67 9.76 -6.25 -12.53
C MET A 67 10.31 -7.28 -13.53
N GLY A 68 9.46 -8.03 -14.26
CA GLY A 68 9.91 -9.13 -15.12
C GLY A 68 10.49 -10.32 -14.34
N LEU A 69 10.22 -10.40 -13.03
CA LEU A 69 10.60 -11.48 -12.12
C LEU A 69 9.46 -12.47 -11.87
N GLY A 70 8.33 -12.27 -12.56
CA GLY A 70 7.16 -13.13 -12.51
C GLY A 70 7.40 -14.50 -13.15
N PRO A 71 6.44 -15.42 -13.04
CA PRO A 71 6.47 -16.67 -13.79
C PRO A 71 6.42 -16.41 -15.31
N SER A 72 7.03 -17.31 -16.08
CA SER A 72 7.01 -17.25 -17.55
C SER A 72 5.62 -17.58 -18.11
N GLU A 73 4.84 -18.38 -17.39
CA GLU A 73 3.48 -18.76 -17.76
C GLU A 73 2.46 -18.47 -16.63
N PRO A 74 1.20 -18.16 -16.96
CA PRO A 74 0.15 -17.98 -15.96
C PRO A 74 -0.05 -19.24 -15.10
N GLY A 75 0.02 -19.08 -13.78
CA GLY A 75 -0.17 -20.16 -12.82
C GLY A 75 1.11 -20.86 -12.36
N GLU A 76 2.26 -20.54 -12.94
CA GLU A 76 3.55 -21.00 -12.41
C GLU A 76 4.06 -20.14 -11.24
N ALA A 77 5.00 -20.68 -10.47
CA ALA A 77 5.71 -19.93 -9.45
C ALA A 77 6.89 -19.14 -10.06
N SER A 78 7.08 -17.90 -9.59
CA SER A 78 8.30 -17.13 -9.90
C SER A 78 9.54 -17.88 -9.41
N ARG A 79 10.59 -17.91 -10.24
CA ARG A 79 11.90 -18.47 -9.87
C ARG A 79 12.79 -17.50 -9.07
N TYR A 80 12.39 -16.24 -8.95
CA TYR A 80 13.09 -15.29 -8.10
C TYR A 80 12.77 -15.57 -6.62
N PHE A 81 13.79 -15.72 -5.78
CA PHE A 81 13.59 -15.99 -4.33
C PHE A 81 13.84 -14.77 -3.44
N GLY A 82 14.32 -13.67 -4.01
CA GLY A 82 14.51 -12.41 -3.29
C GLY A 82 13.19 -11.73 -2.91
N ASN A 83 13.29 -10.68 -2.11
CA ASN A 83 12.14 -9.86 -1.73
C ASN A 83 11.75 -8.94 -2.89
N ALA A 84 10.53 -9.14 -3.40
CA ALA A 84 9.90 -8.27 -4.41
C ALA A 84 8.50 -7.84 -3.93
N VAL A 85 8.34 -7.67 -2.61
CA VAL A 85 7.12 -7.16 -1.99
C VAL A 85 7.16 -5.64 -1.97
N LEU A 86 6.11 -5.03 -2.52
CA LEU A 86 5.88 -3.60 -2.47
C LEU A 86 5.05 -3.27 -1.23
N ALA A 87 5.58 -2.44 -0.36
CA ALA A 87 4.82 -1.85 0.74
C ALA A 87 4.11 -0.58 0.26
N LEU A 88 2.78 -0.65 0.22
CA LEU A 88 1.90 0.44 -0.26
C LEU A 88 1.09 1.00 0.91
N ALA A 89 1.07 2.33 1.02
CA ALA A 89 0.28 3.04 2.02
C ALA A 89 -1.08 3.42 1.43
N VAL A 90 -2.15 2.86 1.97
CA VAL A 90 -3.53 3.21 1.64
C VAL A 90 -4.08 4.11 2.72
N TYR A 91 -4.64 5.26 2.32
CA TYR A 91 -5.31 6.19 3.22
C TYR A 91 -6.80 6.18 2.94
N ALA A 92 -7.62 6.04 3.98
CA ALA A 92 -9.07 6.12 3.86
C ALA A 92 -9.64 7.04 4.94
N ALA A 93 -10.77 7.69 4.64
CA ALA A 93 -11.47 8.50 5.62
C ALA A 93 -11.96 7.64 6.78
N ARG A 94 -11.70 8.08 8.01
CA ARG A 94 -12.17 7.38 9.21
C ARG A 94 -13.69 7.29 9.24
N THR A 95 -14.39 8.31 8.73
CA THR A 95 -15.85 8.29 8.60
C THR A 95 -16.34 7.10 7.78
N ASP A 96 -15.69 6.83 6.65
CA ASP A 96 -16.04 5.69 5.78
C ASP A 96 -15.74 4.34 6.46
N LEU A 97 -14.69 4.26 7.28
CA LEU A 97 -14.34 3.03 8.01
C LEU A 97 -15.26 2.78 9.23
N LEU A 98 -15.75 3.86 9.85
CA LEU A 98 -16.70 3.79 10.96
C LEU A 98 -18.14 3.51 10.50
N GLU A 99 -18.48 3.86 9.27
CA GLU A 99 -19.80 3.62 8.70
C GLU A 99 -19.95 2.15 8.23
N ALA A 100 -20.85 1.40 8.85
CA ALA A 100 -21.13 0.00 8.51
C ALA A 100 -22.12 -0.14 7.34
N SER A 101 -21.87 0.59 6.24
CA SER A 101 -22.67 0.55 5.01
C SER A 101 -21.90 -0.07 3.84
N VAL A 102 -22.65 -0.59 2.86
CA VAL A 102 -22.07 -1.17 1.64
C VAL A 102 -21.38 -0.08 0.82
N GLU A 103 -21.96 1.11 0.79
CA GLU A 103 -21.48 2.28 0.08
C GLU A 103 -20.13 2.75 0.62
N ALA A 104 -20.02 2.89 1.95
CA ALA A 104 -18.76 3.28 2.59
C ALA A 104 -17.67 2.22 2.40
N THR A 105 -18.02 0.94 2.60
CA THR A 105 -17.08 -0.17 2.38
C THR A 105 -16.60 -0.22 0.93
N SER A 106 -17.48 0.06 -0.03
CA SER A 106 -17.15 0.09 -1.46
C SER A 106 -16.20 1.23 -1.82
N ARG A 107 -16.33 2.41 -1.21
CA ARG A 107 -15.35 3.51 -1.36
C ARG A 107 -13.96 3.14 -0.83
N VAL A 108 -13.91 2.46 0.32
CA VAL A 108 -12.65 1.96 0.89
C VAL A 108 -12.02 0.89 -0.01
N ALA A 109 -12.81 -0.08 -0.49
CA ALA A 109 -12.34 -1.12 -1.40
C ALA A 109 -11.82 -0.54 -2.73
N PHE A 110 -12.52 0.46 -3.27
CA PHE A 110 -12.07 1.16 -4.46
C PHE A 110 -10.75 1.93 -4.21
N THR A 111 -10.61 2.55 -3.05
CA THR A 111 -9.36 3.24 -2.66
C THR A 111 -8.19 2.25 -2.59
N ILE A 112 -8.38 1.09 -1.96
CA ILE A 112 -7.40 0.00 -1.93
C ILE A 112 -6.99 -0.39 -3.35
N ARG A 113 -7.97 -0.67 -4.22
CA ARG A 113 -7.76 -1.03 -5.61
C ARG A 113 -6.94 0.03 -6.34
N LYS A 114 -7.33 1.29 -6.24
CA LYS A 114 -6.66 2.40 -6.89
C LYS A 114 -5.20 2.50 -6.43
N THR A 115 -4.93 2.42 -5.12
CA THR A 115 -3.57 2.43 -4.59
C THR A 115 -2.73 1.26 -5.10
N LEU A 116 -3.32 0.06 -5.23
CA LEU A 116 -2.64 -1.10 -5.81
C LEU A 116 -2.29 -0.89 -7.29
N GLN A 117 -3.18 -0.27 -8.07
CA GLN A 117 -2.94 0.02 -9.48
C GLN A 117 -1.87 1.10 -9.66
N ASP A 118 -2.01 2.22 -8.97
CA ASP A 118 -1.08 3.35 -9.06
C ASP A 118 0.31 2.96 -8.55
N GLY A 119 0.37 2.22 -7.45
CA GLY A 119 1.62 1.81 -6.79
C GLY A 119 2.39 0.69 -7.48
N ARG A 120 1.81 0.07 -8.53
CA ARG A 120 2.44 -1.00 -9.33
C ARG A 120 2.84 -0.55 -10.73
N THR A 121 2.68 0.72 -11.06
CA THR A 121 3.17 1.24 -12.34
C THR A 121 4.69 1.13 -12.43
N PRO A 122 5.26 0.86 -13.62
CA PRO A 122 6.72 0.84 -13.81
C PRO A 122 7.40 2.11 -13.31
N GLU A 123 6.76 3.26 -13.49
CA GLU A 123 7.26 4.57 -13.06
C GLU A 123 7.30 4.67 -11.53
N ALA A 124 6.25 4.23 -10.83
CA ALA A 124 6.22 4.21 -9.37
C ALA A 124 7.26 3.24 -8.80
N LEU A 125 7.51 2.12 -9.47
CA LEU A 125 8.55 1.17 -9.09
C LEU A 125 9.95 1.76 -9.28
N ALA A 126 10.22 2.34 -10.45
CA ALA A 126 11.50 2.97 -10.74
C ALA A 126 11.81 4.10 -9.74
N ALA A 127 10.81 4.93 -9.41
CA ALA A 127 10.96 5.98 -8.41
C ALA A 127 11.28 5.44 -7.01
N ARG A 128 10.66 4.32 -6.60
CA ARG A 128 10.95 3.68 -5.31
C ARG A 128 12.35 3.08 -5.26
N VAL A 129 12.77 2.41 -6.34
CA VAL A 129 14.13 1.86 -6.44
C VAL A 129 15.16 2.99 -6.36
N ALA A 130 15.00 4.03 -7.17
CA ALA A 130 15.90 5.20 -7.17
C ALA A 130 15.96 5.88 -5.79
N PHE A 131 14.83 5.99 -5.08
CA PHE A 131 14.81 6.52 -3.72
C PHE A 131 15.61 5.65 -2.75
N ILE A 132 15.42 4.33 -2.79
CA ILE A 132 16.14 3.40 -1.89
C ILE A 132 17.65 3.39 -2.20
N GLU A 133 18.02 3.37 -3.49
CA GLU A 133 19.41 3.41 -3.93
C GLU A 133 20.10 4.72 -3.52
N GLY A 134 19.43 5.87 -3.72
CA GLY A 134 19.96 7.17 -3.28
C GLY A 134 20.18 7.25 -1.77
N GLN A 135 19.27 6.67 -0.98
CA GLN A 135 19.46 6.58 0.48
C GLN A 135 20.61 5.62 0.87
N ALA A 136 20.80 4.53 0.13
CA ALA A 136 21.92 3.61 0.38
C ALA A 136 23.27 4.28 0.08
N GLU A 137 23.36 5.10 -0.96
CA GLU A 137 24.56 5.89 -1.28
C GLU A 137 24.89 6.91 -0.18
N GLU A 138 23.88 7.60 0.36
CA GLU A 138 24.04 8.51 1.50
C GLU A 138 24.54 7.77 2.74
N VAL A 139 23.96 6.61 3.06
CA VAL A 139 24.38 5.79 4.22
C VAL A 139 25.82 5.27 4.05
N HIS A 140 26.20 4.81 2.86
CA HIS A 140 27.58 4.39 2.59
C HIS A 140 28.57 5.56 2.67
N SER A 141 28.17 6.76 2.27
CA SER A 141 28.99 7.96 2.44
C SER A 141 29.21 8.32 3.91
N LEU A 142 28.18 8.17 4.74
CA LEU A 142 28.24 8.38 6.19
C LEU A 142 29.08 7.30 6.89
N GLU A 143 28.90 6.02 6.54
CA GLU A 143 29.75 4.92 7.05
C GLU A 143 31.22 5.13 6.67
N ARG A 144 31.50 5.61 5.45
CA ARG A 144 32.86 5.94 5.03
C ARG A 144 33.44 7.12 5.80
N ILE A 145 32.66 8.18 6.06
CA ILE A 145 33.11 9.33 6.88
C ILE A 145 33.33 8.91 8.34
N VAL A 146 32.53 7.99 8.88
CA VAL A 146 32.69 7.46 10.24
C VAL A 146 33.90 6.53 10.34
N LEU A 147 34.19 5.73 9.31
CA LEU A 147 35.35 4.84 9.26
C LEU A 147 36.65 5.56 8.87
N GLU A 148 36.58 6.61 8.06
CA GLU A 148 37.69 7.54 7.75
C GLU A 148 37.76 8.70 8.76
N GLY A 149 37.04 8.58 9.89
CA GLY A 149 36.97 9.52 11.01
C GLY A 149 38.35 9.87 11.55
N ASN A 150 38.82 11.01 11.08
CA ASN A 150 40.02 11.77 11.39
C ASN A 150 40.25 11.91 12.91
N CYS A 151 41.30 11.28 13.45
CA CYS A 151 41.70 11.34 14.85
C CYS A 151 42.34 12.68 15.29
N MET A 152 42.14 13.77 14.55
CA MET A 152 42.93 15.01 14.65
C MET A 152 42.13 16.29 14.96
N THR A 153 40.92 16.23 15.50
CA THR A 153 40.23 17.46 15.97
C THR A 153 39.55 17.27 17.31
N THR A 154 40.38 17.21 18.35
CA THR A 154 40.03 17.72 19.68
C THR A 154 41.19 18.59 20.14
N ILE A 155 41.02 19.91 20.08
CA ILE A 155 41.76 20.89 20.90
C ILE A 155 40.73 21.53 21.81
#